data_AF-A0A1V3R5W6-F1
#
_entry.id   AF-A0A1V3R5W6-F1
#
_cell.length_a   1.000
_cell.length_b   1.000
_cell.length_c   1.000
_cell.angle_alpha   90.00
_cell.angle_beta   90.00
_cell.angle_gamma   90.00
#
_symmetry.space_group_name_H-M   'P 1'
#
loop_
_entity.id
_entity.type
_entity.pdbx_description
1 polymer ?
#
loop_
_entity_poly.entity_id
_entity_poly.type
_entity_poly.pdbx_seq_one_letter_code
_entity_poly.pdbx_strand_id
1 'polypeptide(L)'
;MKIFSLFFSLLFSSYFTFAQESKRVSYDQLGISFVIPLGWQPQEINQGILLQKPGLAGFIFASTHNQSLEELKADALKPLNDGQGTNLQLSDSLQILGSNAIAGHYQGLLEGSPAKCYIIGMENPTGGLGITIIAASEPDLFSEQLQEVAFEFASSFQFEKVDKSSEIQEWKSFLSGMRLTYMETYNSPSYSDGGISGGYNIKRTIDLCPQGHFNSGNSSSFQMDGLGRTNSNQKGQGTWDIVLGMDGMLHLELKDYTGEIRHYRLEYLEEKLYLNGERYFRTDDGDNAPYCN
;
A
#
# COMPACT_ATOMS: atom_id res chain seq x y z
N MET A 1 -9.53 2.13 84.94
CA MET A 1 -10.88 2.37 84.41
C MET A 1 -10.76 2.74 82.94
N LYS A 2 -11.23 1.87 82.01
CA LYS A 2 -11.68 2.15 80.62
C LYS A 2 -10.67 2.82 79.65
N ILE A 3 -10.53 2.52 78.36
CA ILE A 3 -11.26 1.69 77.38
C ILE A 3 -10.34 1.47 76.16
N PHE A 4 -10.49 0.30 75.56
CA PHE A 4 -10.19 -0.13 74.18
C PHE A 4 -10.18 0.96 73.09
N SER A 5 -9.25 0.85 72.11
CA SER A 5 -9.63 0.83 70.69
C SER A 5 -8.48 0.35 69.80
N LEU A 6 -8.56 -0.90 69.34
CA LEU A 6 -7.84 -1.40 68.16
C LEU A 6 -8.54 -0.82 66.92
N PHE A 7 -7.80 -0.22 65.99
CA PHE A 7 -8.30 0.13 64.66
C PHE A 7 -7.56 -0.74 63.63
N PHE A 8 -8.25 -1.74 63.09
CA PHE A 8 -7.78 -2.63 62.04
C PHE A 8 -8.24 -2.06 60.70
N SER A 9 -7.34 -1.37 59.98
CA SER A 9 -7.64 -0.86 58.64
C SER A 9 -7.30 -1.93 57.59
N LEU A 10 -8.34 -2.59 57.09
CA LEU A 10 -8.31 -3.41 55.86
C LEU A 10 -8.15 -2.48 54.64
N LEU A 11 -6.95 -2.46 54.06
CA LEU A 11 -6.71 -1.88 52.74
C LEU A 11 -7.16 -2.89 51.67
N PHE A 12 -8.36 -2.69 51.13
CA PHE A 12 -8.80 -3.33 49.89
C PHE A 12 -8.03 -2.68 48.72
N SER A 13 -6.98 -3.33 48.24
CA SER A 13 -6.35 -3.00 46.97
C SER A 13 -7.28 -3.39 45.84
N SER A 14 -8.03 -2.42 45.32
CA SER A 14 -8.82 -2.56 44.10
C SER A 14 -7.85 -2.67 42.92
N TYR A 15 -7.64 -3.88 42.42
CA TYR A 15 -7.03 -4.07 41.11
C TYR A 15 -8.00 -3.51 40.06
N PHE A 16 -7.63 -2.41 39.41
CA PHE A 16 -8.30 -1.97 38.20
C PHE A 16 -7.98 -3.00 37.10
N THR A 17 -8.91 -3.91 36.86
CA THR A 17 -8.95 -4.65 35.61
C THR A 17 -9.41 -3.69 34.51
N PHE A 18 -8.46 -3.21 33.70
CA PHE A 18 -8.79 -2.61 32.41
C PHE A 18 -9.35 -3.72 31.52
N ALA A 19 -10.66 -3.87 31.48
CA ALA A 19 -11.33 -4.57 30.38
C ALA A 19 -11.24 -3.66 29.16
N GLN A 20 -10.15 -3.78 28.40
CA GLN A 20 -10.05 -3.13 27.09
C GLN A 20 -10.90 -3.99 26.14
N GLU A 21 -12.11 -3.53 25.84
CA GLU A 21 -13.00 -4.17 24.87
C GLU A 21 -12.26 -4.27 23.53
N SER A 22 -12.21 -5.48 22.94
CA SER A 22 -11.53 -5.69 21.67
C SER A 22 -12.29 -4.94 20.57
N LYS A 23 -11.73 -3.83 20.11
CA LYS A 23 -12.37 -2.97 19.11
C LYS A 23 -12.15 -3.57 17.73
N ARG A 24 -13.25 -3.91 17.03
CA ARG A 24 -13.22 -4.19 15.59
C ARG A 24 -12.83 -2.91 14.85
N VAL A 25 -11.81 -3.00 14.02
CA VAL A 25 -11.37 -1.95 13.09
C VAL A 25 -11.94 -2.29 11.72
N SER A 26 -12.46 -1.30 11.00
CA SER A 26 -13.01 -1.46 9.66
C SER A 26 -12.39 -0.46 8.70
N TYR A 27 -11.93 -0.96 7.56
CA TYR A 27 -11.49 -0.20 6.40
C TYR A 27 -12.48 -0.48 5.26
N ASP A 28 -13.63 0.18 5.30
CA ASP A 28 -14.75 -0.10 4.38
C ASP A 28 -14.36 0.11 2.91
N GLN A 29 -13.43 1.03 2.63
CA GLN A 29 -12.90 1.28 1.29
C GLN A 29 -12.10 0.09 0.73
N LEU A 30 -11.51 -0.72 1.61
CA LEU A 30 -10.78 -1.94 1.27
C LEU A 30 -11.67 -3.19 1.36
N GLY A 31 -12.82 -3.09 2.03
CA GLY A 31 -13.68 -4.23 2.36
C GLY A 31 -13.00 -5.16 3.36
N ILE A 32 -12.25 -4.59 4.31
CA ILE A 32 -11.45 -5.34 5.28
C ILE A 32 -11.83 -4.89 6.69
N SER A 33 -12.18 -5.83 7.56
CA SER A 33 -12.31 -5.55 9.00
C SER A 33 -11.64 -6.62 9.83
N PHE A 34 -11.14 -6.26 11.01
CA PHE A 34 -10.42 -7.18 11.90
C PHE A 34 -10.51 -6.72 13.36
N VAL A 35 -10.01 -7.54 14.28
CA VAL A 35 -10.01 -7.23 15.72
C VAL A 35 -8.57 -7.09 16.20
N ILE A 36 -8.26 -6.02 16.94
CA ILE A 36 -6.96 -5.88 17.59
C ILE A 36 -6.90 -6.86 18.79
N PRO A 37 -5.89 -7.74 18.87
CA PRO A 37 -5.74 -8.65 19.99
C PRO A 37 -5.58 -7.92 21.33
N LEU A 38 -6.10 -8.51 22.41
CA LEU A 38 -6.16 -7.85 23.71
C LEU A 38 -4.76 -7.48 24.24
N GLY A 39 -4.61 -6.22 24.64
CA GLY A 39 -3.36 -5.69 25.21
C GLY A 39 -2.27 -5.38 24.18
N TRP A 40 -2.58 -5.49 22.89
CA TRP A 40 -1.71 -5.01 21.82
C TRP A 40 -2.03 -3.57 21.46
N GLN A 41 -0.99 -2.82 21.15
CA GLN A 41 -1.04 -1.40 20.79
C GLN A 41 -0.88 -1.28 19.28
N PRO A 42 -1.92 -0.85 18.55
CA PRO A 42 -1.84 -0.63 17.12
C PRO A 42 -1.19 0.72 16.80
N GLN A 43 -0.38 0.74 15.76
CA GLN A 43 0.16 1.93 15.12
C GLN A 43 0.04 1.78 13.60
N GLU A 44 -0.65 2.70 12.94
CA GLU A 44 -0.61 2.78 11.49
C GLU A 44 0.75 3.30 11.03
N ILE A 45 1.36 2.60 10.09
CA ILE A 45 2.61 2.99 9.43
C ILE A 45 2.41 2.95 7.91
N ASN A 46 3.42 3.36 7.15
CA ASN A 46 3.33 3.30 5.70
C ASN A 46 2.98 1.86 5.26
N GLN A 47 1.88 1.74 4.52
CA GLN A 47 1.39 0.50 3.90
C GLN A 47 0.90 -0.59 4.87
N GLY A 48 0.61 -0.29 6.13
CA GLY A 48 0.06 -1.29 7.04
C GLY A 48 -0.14 -0.87 8.50
N ILE A 49 -0.37 -1.87 9.34
CA ILE A 49 -0.55 -1.72 10.79
C ILE A 49 0.52 -2.52 11.53
N LEU A 50 1.22 -1.84 12.44
CA LEU A 50 2.17 -2.44 13.37
C LEU A 50 1.48 -2.62 14.72
N LEU A 51 1.54 -3.82 15.28
CA LEU A 51 1.07 -4.16 16.61
C LEU A 51 2.26 -4.49 17.49
N GLN A 52 2.30 -3.87 18.67
CA GLN A 52 3.30 -4.15 19.70
C GLN A 52 2.64 -4.37 21.04
N LYS A 53 3.23 -5.21 21.88
CA LYS A 53 2.75 -5.44 23.26
C LYS A 53 3.87 -5.12 24.25
N PRO A 54 3.69 -4.15 25.16
CA PRO A 54 4.69 -3.87 26.18
C PRO A 54 5.08 -5.12 26.97
N GLY A 55 6.39 -5.38 27.08
CA GLY A 55 6.94 -6.52 27.82
C GLY A 55 6.98 -7.84 27.05
N LEU A 56 6.48 -7.90 25.81
CA LEU A 56 6.67 -9.03 24.91
C LEU A 56 7.70 -8.64 23.84
N ALA A 57 8.70 -9.49 23.59
CA ALA A 57 9.67 -9.26 22.53
C ALA A 57 9.04 -9.53 21.15
N GLY A 58 9.38 -8.68 20.19
CA GLY A 58 8.88 -8.77 18.82
C GLY A 58 7.68 -7.88 18.52
N PHE A 59 7.13 -8.06 17.32
CA PHE A 59 6.01 -7.30 16.80
C PHE A 59 5.17 -8.15 15.85
N ILE A 60 3.97 -7.66 15.53
CA ILE A 60 3.15 -8.16 14.43
C ILE A 60 2.94 -7.01 13.45
N PHE A 61 3.24 -7.20 12.18
CA PHE A 61 2.96 -6.24 11.12
C PHE A 61 1.99 -6.87 10.13
N ALA A 62 0.97 -6.12 9.71
CA ALA A 62 0.07 -6.55 8.64
C ALA A 62 -0.01 -5.50 7.53
N SER A 63 0.08 -5.98 6.29
CA SER A 63 -0.03 -5.20 5.07
C SER A 63 -0.95 -5.88 4.07
N THR A 64 -1.42 -5.12 3.08
CA THR A 64 -2.26 -5.64 2.00
C THR A 64 -1.42 -6.18 0.84
N HIS A 65 -1.96 -7.11 0.06
CA HIS A 65 -1.40 -7.55 -1.22
C HIS A 65 -2.51 -7.85 -2.25
N ASN A 66 -2.12 -8.07 -3.51
CA ASN A 66 -3.02 -8.47 -4.60
C ASN A 66 -2.81 -9.91 -5.10
N GLN A 67 -1.92 -10.67 -4.44
CA GLN A 67 -1.63 -12.06 -4.79
C GLN A 67 -2.78 -13.01 -4.47
N SER A 68 -3.01 -13.97 -5.36
CA SER A 68 -3.85 -15.14 -5.15
C SER A 68 -3.21 -16.17 -4.21
N LEU A 69 -3.99 -17.15 -3.73
CA LEU A 69 -3.45 -18.21 -2.88
C LEU A 69 -2.37 -19.05 -3.59
N GLU A 70 -2.50 -19.24 -4.90
CA GLU A 70 -1.52 -19.97 -5.70
C GLU A 70 -0.21 -19.20 -5.83
N GLU A 71 -0.28 -17.88 -6.08
CA GLU A 71 0.88 -16.99 -6.11
C GLU A 71 1.55 -16.90 -4.74
N LEU A 72 0.77 -16.76 -3.66
CA LEU A 72 1.28 -16.79 -2.29
C LEU A 72 2.06 -18.08 -2.02
N LYS A 73 1.53 -19.26 -2.42
CA LYS A 73 2.24 -20.53 -2.26
C LYS A 73 3.54 -20.59 -3.06
N ALA A 74 3.52 -20.12 -4.30
CA ALA A 74 4.70 -20.11 -5.16
C ALA A 74 5.79 -19.17 -4.63
N ASP A 75 5.40 -18.00 -4.13
CA ASP A 75 6.33 -16.99 -3.60
C ASP A 75 6.85 -17.34 -2.21
N ALA A 76 6.02 -17.95 -1.37
CA ALA A 76 6.39 -18.39 -0.03
C ALA A 76 7.53 -19.42 0.00
N LEU A 77 7.77 -20.14 -1.12
CA LEU A 77 8.87 -21.09 -1.29
C LEU A 77 10.17 -20.42 -1.76
N LYS A 78 10.13 -19.16 -2.20
CA LYS A 78 11.30 -18.39 -2.61
C LYS A 78 11.87 -17.64 -1.40
N PRO A 79 13.18 -17.35 -1.37
CA PRO A 79 13.72 -16.42 -0.38
C PRO A 79 13.07 -15.05 -0.52
N LEU A 80 12.63 -14.46 0.59
CA LEU A 80 12.16 -13.08 0.64
C LEU A 80 13.39 -12.17 0.71
N ASN A 81 13.67 -11.46 -0.38
CA ASN A 81 14.81 -10.56 -0.48
C ASN A 81 14.39 -9.24 -1.13
N ASP A 82 14.59 -8.14 -0.40
CA ASP A 82 14.23 -6.79 -0.85
C ASP A 82 15.43 -5.96 -1.31
N GLY A 83 16.65 -6.52 -1.26
CA GLY A 83 17.90 -5.81 -1.55
C GLY A 83 18.24 -4.69 -0.54
N GLN A 84 17.45 -4.52 0.52
CA GLN A 84 17.55 -3.46 1.53
C GLN A 84 17.77 -4.00 2.95
N GLY A 85 18.19 -5.27 3.06
CA GLY A 85 18.57 -5.90 4.32
C GLY A 85 17.61 -6.98 4.79
N THR A 86 16.48 -7.18 4.11
CA THR A 86 15.65 -8.37 4.33
C THR A 86 16.17 -9.51 3.47
N ASN A 87 16.45 -10.63 4.11
CA ASN A 87 16.77 -11.90 3.47
C ASN A 87 16.26 -13.02 4.39
N LEU A 88 15.02 -13.45 4.15
CA LEU A 88 14.37 -14.49 4.93
C LEU A 88 14.17 -15.73 4.08
N GLN A 89 14.44 -16.89 4.67
CA GLN A 89 14.21 -18.19 4.05
C GLN A 89 13.23 -18.99 4.89
N LEU A 90 12.32 -19.69 4.23
CA LEU A 90 11.41 -20.62 4.87
C LEU A 90 12.22 -21.70 5.62
N SER A 91 12.00 -21.82 6.93
CA SER A 91 12.71 -22.76 7.79
C SER A 91 12.02 -24.11 7.94
N ASP A 92 10.71 -24.18 7.67
CA ASP A 92 9.87 -25.37 7.84
C ASP A 92 8.92 -25.56 6.66
N SER A 93 8.09 -26.60 6.65
CA SER A 93 7.07 -26.76 5.61
C SER A 93 5.98 -25.69 5.69
N LEU A 94 5.48 -25.22 4.55
CA LEU A 94 4.30 -24.37 4.50
C LEU A 94 3.08 -25.09 5.11
N GLN A 95 2.37 -24.37 5.97
CA GLN A 95 1.13 -24.77 6.59
C GLN A 95 -0.03 -24.18 5.78
N ILE A 96 -1.04 -25.00 5.48
CA ILE A 96 -2.26 -24.53 4.84
C ILE A 96 -3.25 -24.17 5.94
N LEU A 97 -3.71 -22.91 5.94
CA LEU A 97 -4.67 -22.40 6.91
C LEU A 97 -6.02 -22.19 6.19
N GLY A 98 -6.92 -23.18 6.33
CA GLY A 98 -8.22 -23.13 5.65
C GLY A 98 -8.11 -23.14 4.12
N SER A 99 -9.06 -22.49 3.44
CA SER A 99 -9.16 -22.51 1.97
C SER A 99 -8.49 -21.34 1.26
N ASN A 100 -8.15 -20.27 1.97
CA ASN A 100 -7.67 -19.01 1.40
C ASN A 100 -6.40 -18.47 2.09
N ALA A 101 -5.73 -19.26 2.95
CA ALA A 101 -4.52 -18.80 3.62
C ALA A 101 -3.44 -19.87 3.74
N ILE A 102 -2.20 -19.40 3.85
CA ILE A 102 -1.02 -20.21 4.16
C ILE A 102 -0.20 -19.53 5.25
N ALA A 103 0.61 -20.31 5.95
CA ALA A 103 1.60 -19.78 6.88
C ALA A 103 2.91 -20.56 6.83
N GLY A 104 3.98 -19.94 7.30
CA GLY A 104 5.29 -20.58 7.40
C GLY A 104 6.19 -19.89 8.39
N HIS A 105 7.15 -20.64 8.94
CA HIS A 105 8.25 -20.08 9.70
C HIS A 105 9.38 -19.71 8.77
N TYR A 106 9.93 -18.52 8.98
CA TYR A 106 11.04 -17.99 8.20
C TYR A 106 12.16 -17.55 9.14
N GLN A 107 13.41 -17.65 8.68
CA GLN A 107 14.59 -17.24 9.43
C GLN A 107 15.58 -16.54 8.50
N GLY A 108 16.33 -15.60 9.05
CA GLY A 108 17.37 -14.87 8.31
C GLY A 108 17.54 -13.45 8.83
N LEU A 109 17.65 -12.50 7.92
CA LEU A 109 17.74 -11.08 8.24
C LEU A 109 16.42 -10.39 7.91
N LEU A 110 15.94 -9.55 8.82
CA LEU A 110 14.84 -8.61 8.59
C LEU A 110 15.39 -7.21 8.86
N GLU A 111 15.38 -6.33 7.85
CA GLU A 111 15.98 -4.99 7.93
C GLU A 111 17.43 -4.99 8.46
N GLY A 112 18.22 -6.00 8.08
CA GLY A 112 19.62 -6.15 8.48
C GLY A 112 19.85 -6.80 9.86
N SER A 113 18.79 -7.09 10.61
CA SER A 113 18.88 -7.73 11.94
C SER A 113 18.48 -9.21 11.88
N PRO A 114 19.17 -10.11 12.61
CA PRO A 114 18.74 -11.51 12.72
C PRO A 114 17.31 -11.62 13.24
N ALA A 115 16.47 -12.37 12.55
CA ALA A 115 15.07 -12.54 12.90
C ALA A 115 14.58 -13.96 12.65
N LYS A 116 13.62 -14.36 13.49
CA LYS A 116 12.72 -15.47 13.22
C LYS A 116 11.31 -14.91 13.05
N CYS A 117 10.62 -15.37 12.04
CA CYS A 117 9.31 -14.87 11.65
C CYS A 117 8.30 -16.02 11.53
N TYR A 118 7.05 -15.74 11.84
CA TYR A 118 5.89 -16.51 11.38
C TYR A 118 5.08 -15.62 10.46
N ILE A 119 5.00 -16.02 9.19
CA ILE A 119 4.37 -15.22 8.13
C ILE A 119 3.09 -15.93 7.70
N ILE A 120 1.98 -15.20 7.63
CA ILE A 120 0.68 -15.66 7.17
C ILE A 120 0.30 -14.83 5.95
N GLY A 121 0.01 -15.49 4.82
CA GLY A 121 -0.57 -14.85 3.63
C GLY A 121 -2.01 -15.28 3.45
N MET A 122 -2.92 -14.33 3.26
CA MET A 122 -4.36 -14.57 3.12
C MET A 122 -4.87 -13.95 1.82
N GLU A 123 -5.36 -14.77 0.92
CA GLU A 123 -6.13 -14.33 -0.23
C GLU A 123 -7.50 -13.83 0.23
N ASN A 124 -7.95 -12.71 -0.35
CA ASN A 124 -9.29 -12.22 -0.17
C ASN A 124 -10.25 -12.97 -1.12
N PRO A 125 -11.19 -13.77 -0.60
CA PRO A 125 -12.07 -14.61 -1.42
C PRO A 125 -13.09 -13.80 -2.24
N THR A 126 -13.25 -12.50 -1.98
CA THR A 126 -14.14 -11.62 -2.75
C THR A 126 -13.45 -10.98 -3.96
N GLY A 127 -12.17 -11.27 -4.18
CA GLY A 127 -11.34 -10.68 -5.24
C GLY A 127 -10.80 -9.28 -4.91
N GLY A 128 -10.90 -8.84 -3.65
CA GLY A 128 -10.28 -7.60 -3.16
C GLY A 128 -8.81 -7.82 -2.76
N LEU A 129 -8.26 -6.88 -1.97
CA LEU A 129 -6.90 -7.01 -1.44
C LEU A 129 -6.83 -8.10 -0.36
N GLY A 130 -5.84 -8.98 -0.47
CA GLY A 130 -5.46 -9.95 0.55
C GLY A 130 -4.59 -9.30 1.64
N ILE A 131 -4.20 -10.09 2.63
CA ILE A 131 -3.45 -9.65 3.81
C ILE A 131 -2.23 -10.53 4.04
N THR A 132 -1.07 -9.90 4.21
CA THR A 132 0.15 -10.53 4.71
C THR A 132 0.37 -10.09 6.15
N ILE A 133 0.57 -11.05 7.06
CA ILE A 133 0.87 -10.82 8.48
C ILE A 133 2.26 -11.39 8.75
N ILE A 134 3.14 -10.59 9.34
CA ILE A 134 4.47 -10.99 9.78
C ILE A 134 4.53 -10.81 11.29
N ALA A 135 4.68 -11.91 12.01
CA ALA A 135 5.06 -11.88 13.41
C ALA A 135 6.56 -12.14 13.49
N ALA A 136 7.34 -11.22 14.06
CA ALA A 136 8.79 -11.31 14.04
C ALA A 136 9.43 -10.88 15.36
N SER A 137 10.55 -11.51 15.69
CA SER A 137 11.43 -11.13 16.80
C SER A 137 12.85 -11.61 16.53
N GLU A 138 13.78 -11.28 17.43
CA GLU A 138 15.07 -11.96 17.49
C GLU A 138 14.86 -13.48 17.66
N PRO A 139 15.73 -14.33 17.06
CA PRO A 139 15.53 -15.78 17.03
C PRO A 139 15.34 -16.42 18.41
N ASP A 140 16.12 -15.99 19.41
CA ASP A 140 16.09 -16.54 20.77
C ASP A 140 14.90 -16.04 21.60
N LEU A 141 14.22 -14.98 21.14
CA LEU A 141 13.07 -14.36 21.79
C LEU A 141 11.75 -14.68 21.11
N PHE A 142 11.78 -15.44 20.01
CA PHE A 142 10.58 -15.84 19.28
C PHE A 142 9.77 -16.84 20.10
N SER A 143 8.58 -16.41 20.50
CA SER A 143 7.72 -17.18 21.40
C SER A 143 6.53 -17.80 20.69
N GLU A 144 6.04 -18.92 21.22
CA GLU A 144 4.77 -19.52 20.79
C GLU A 144 3.60 -18.55 20.96
N GLN A 145 3.60 -17.74 22.03
CA GLN A 145 2.60 -16.70 22.25
C GLN A 145 2.55 -15.68 21.11
N LEU A 146 3.70 -15.28 20.55
CA LEU A 146 3.75 -14.35 19.42
C LEU A 146 3.10 -14.96 18.17
N GLN A 147 3.34 -16.25 17.92
CA GLN A 147 2.71 -17.00 16.83
C GLN A 147 1.20 -17.17 17.03
N GLU A 148 0.76 -17.54 18.24
CA GLU A 148 -0.66 -17.71 18.57
C GLU A 148 -1.45 -16.43 18.35
N VAL A 149 -0.91 -15.29 18.78
CA VAL A 149 -1.56 -13.99 18.55
C VAL A 149 -1.60 -13.64 17.06
N ALA A 150 -0.55 -13.93 16.30
CA ALA A 150 -0.55 -13.70 14.86
C ALA A 150 -1.66 -14.50 14.17
N PHE A 151 -1.87 -15.75 14.59
CA PHE A 151 -2.96 -16.59 14.10
C PHE A 151 -4.34 -16.10 14.56
N GLU A 152 -4.49 -15.66 15.82
CA GLU A 152 -5.72 -15.03 16.32
C GLU A 152 -6.06 -13.78 15.50
N PHE A 153 -5.05 -12.94 15.26
CA PHE A 153 -5.19 -11.73 14.47
C PHE A 153 -5.64 -12.05 13.05
N ALA A 154 -4.97 -12.99 12.37
CA ALA A 154 -5.35 -13.49 11.05
C ALA A 154 -6.80 -14.00 11.00
N SER A 155 -7.19 -14.80 12.00
CA SER A 155 -8.53 -15.39 12.09
C SER A 155 -9.64 -14.35 12.33
N SER A 156 -9.28 -13.15 12.79
CA SER A 156 -10.24 -12.06 13.04
C SER A 156 -10.65 -11.29 11.78
N PHE A 157 -9.88 -11.43 10.69
CA PHE A 157 -10.12 -10.75 9.43
C PHE A 157 -11.42 -11.21 8.79
N GLN A 158 -12.20 -10.24 8.33
CA GLN A 158 -13.41 -10.42 7.55
C GLN A 158 -13.25 -9.61 6.26
N PHE A 159 -13.60 -10.25 5.15
CA PHE A 159 -13.54 -9.67 3.82
C PHE A 159 -14.95 -9.41 3.31
N GLU A 160 -15.17 -8.19 2.84
CA GLU A 160 -16.40 -7.75 2.20
C GLU A 160 -16.09 -7.32 0.77
N LYS A 161 -17.02 -7.62 -0.14
CA LYS A 161 -16.87 -7.22 -1.53
C LYS A 161 -17.10 -5.72 -1.64
N VAL A 162 -16.05 -4.96 -1.96
CA VAL A 162 -16.19 -3.56 -2.36
C VAL A 162 -16.53 -3.50 -3.84
N ASP A 163 -17.73 -3.05 -4.18
CA ASP A 163 -18.10 -2.79 -5.57
C ASP A 163 -17.75 -1.36 -5.97
N LYS A 164 -16.63 -1.20 -6.68
CA LYS A 164 -16.17 0.07 -7.25
C LYS A 164 -16.47 0.19 -8.73
N SER A 165 -17.28 -0.71 -9.30
CA SER A 165 -17.48 -0.79 -10.74
C SER A 165 -18.06 0.49 -11.33
N SER A 166 -19.03 1.14 -10.67
CA SER A 166 -19.60 2.41 -11.12
C SER A 166 -18.54 3.52 -11.13
N GLU A 167 -17.80 3.68 -10.04
CA GLU A 167 -16.75 4.69 -9.89
C GLU A 167 -15.62 4.49 -10.91
N ILE A 168 -15.21 3.24 -11.15
CA ILE A 168 -14.24 2.87 -12.21
C ILE A 168 -14.77 3.29 -13.59
N GLN A 169 -16.04 3.02 -13.91
CA GLN A 169 -16.62 3.39 -15.21
C GLN A 169 -16.75 4.92 -15.37
N GLU A 170 -17.07 5.63 -14.29
CA GLU A 170 -17.09 7.10 -14.27
C GLU A 170 -15.69 7.67 -14.56
N TRP A 171 -14.65 7.17 -13.88
CA TRP A 171 -13.27 7.58 -14.13
C TRP A 171 -12.78 7.23 -15.54
N LYS A 172 -13.08 6.03 -16.03
CA LYS A 172 -12.77 5.64 -17.42
C LYS A 172 -13.43 6.60 -18.40
N SER A 173 -14.70 6.91 -18.22
CA SER A 173 -15.45 7.82 -19.09
C SER A 173 -14.90 9.26 -18.99
N PHE A 174 -14.51 9.68 -17.80
CA PHE A 174 -13.97 11.02 -17.54
C PHE A 174 -12.58 11.24 -18.17
N LEU A 175 -11.75 10.20 -18.23
CA LEU A 175 -10.37 10.28 -18.71
C LEU A 175 -10.18 9.81 -20.16
N SER A 176 -11.09 9.00 -20.68
CA SER A 176 -11.03 8.49 -22.06
C SER A 176 -11.07 9.63 -23.08
N GLY A 177 -10.11 9.65 -24.00
CA GLY A 177 -10.02 10.67 -25.03
C GLY A 177 -9.48 12.01 -24.52
N MET A 178 -8.68 11.99 -23.45
CA MET A 178 -8.12 13.19 -22.85
C MET A 178 -6.58 13.19 -22.89
N ARG A 179 -6.00 14.37 -23.07
CA ARG A 179 -4.60 14.64 -22.73
C ARG A 179 -4.54 15.18 -21.30
N LEU A 180 -3.69 14.56 -20.49
CA LEU A 180 -3.34 15.01 -19.15
C LEU A 180 -2.00 15.75 -19.22
N THR A 181 -1.98 17.01 -18.80
CA THR A 181 -0.76 17.84 -18.83
C THR A 181 -0.38 18.29 -17.42
N TYR A 182 0.81 17.90 -16.98
CA TYR A 182 1.47 18.51 -15.83
C TYR A 182 2.36 19.65 -16.29
N MET A 183 2.32 20.77 -15.56
CA MET A 183 3.18 21.93 -15.78
C MET A 183 3.74 22.43 -14.47
N GLU A 184 5.06 22.58 -14.40
CA GLU A 184 5.75 23.25 -13.30
C GLU A 184 6.62 24.36 -13.87
N THR A 185 6.38 25.59 -13.42
CA THR A 185 7.21 26.75 -13.79
C THR A 185 7.90 27.27 -12.55
N TYR A 186 9.23 27.19 -12.54
CA TYR A 186 10.06 27.85 -11.54
C TYR A 186 10.72 29.06 -12.17
N ASN A 187 10.54 30.24 -11.58
CA ASN A 187 11.22 31.48 -11.97
C ASN A 187 12.02 31.97 -10.75
N SER A 188 13.35 32.06 -10.89
CA SER A 188 14.18 32.73 -9.89
C SER A 188 14.33 34.21 -10.26
N PRO A 189 13.76 35.15 -9.48
CA PRO A 189 13.98 36.57 -9.74
C PRO A 189 15.43 36.92 -9.43
N SER A 190 16.10 37.67 -10.32
CA SER A 190 17.45 38.19 -10.05
C SER A 190 17.36 39.42 -9.14
N TYR A 191 18.22 39.47 -8.12
CA TYR A 191 18.25 40.56 -7.12
C TYR A 191 19.10 41.77 -7.55
N SER A 192 19.66 41.77 -8.77
CA SER A 192 20.52 42.85 -9.26
C SER A 192 20.21 43.19 -10.71
N ASP A 193 20.23 44.49 -11.02
CA ASP A 193 20.12 45.03 -12.38
C ASP A 193 21.26 44.44 -13.25
N GLY A 194 20.91 43.49 -14.14
CA GLY A 194 21.85 42.71 -14.95
C GLY A 194 22.10 41.25 -14.54
N GLY A 195 21.40 40.69 -13.55
CA GLY A 195 21.54 39.28 -13.16
C GLY A 195 20.81 38.31 -14.10
N ILE A 196 21.44 37.17 -14.41
CA ILE A 196 20.85 36.08 -15.22
C ILE A 196 19.67 35.47 -14.47
N SER A 197 18.46 35.76 -14.93
CA SER A 197 17.23 35.09 -14.50
C SER A 197 17.19 33.69 -15.12
N GLY A 198 17.21 32.65 -14.28
CA GLY A 198 17.04 31.26 -14.70
C GLY A 198 15.65 30.78 -14.34
N GLY A 199 14.89 30.30 -15.34
CA GLY A 199 13.63 29.62 -15.13
C GLY A 199 13.60 28.29 -15.86
N TYR A 200 12.94 27.29 -15.27
CA TYR A 200 12.66 26.03 -15.94
C TYR A 200 11.15 25.83 -16.05
N ASN A 201 10.73 25.25 -17.17
CA ASN A 201 9.37 24.79 -17.39
C ASN A 201 9.42 23.29 -17.66
N ILE A 202 8.83 22.49 -16.76
CA ILE A 202 8.63 21.07 -16.99
C ILE A 202 7.22 20.91 -17.51
N LYS A 203 7.08 20.34 -18.71
CA LYS A 203 5.78 19.90 -19.25
C LYS A 203 5.83 18.40 -19.50
N ARG A 204 4.96 17.66 -18.80
CA ARG A 204 4.74 16.23 -19.03
C ARG A 204 3.32 16.03 -19.54
N THR A 205 3.16 15.18 -20.55
CA THR A 205 1.85 14.87 -21.15
C THR A 205 1.59 13.37 -21.12
N ILE A 206 0.34 12.99 -20.88
CA ILE A 206 -0.17 11.63 -20.99
C ILE A 206 -1.46 11.68 -21.80
N ASP A 207 -1.46 11.08 -22.99
CA ASP A 207 -2.62 10.98 -23.87
C ASP A 207 -3.31 9.65 -23.62
N LEU A 208 -4.53 9.69 -23.09
CA LEU A 208 -5.33 8.52 -22.75
C LEU A 208 -6.34 8.25 -23.86
N CYS A 209 -6.01 7.31 -24.74
CA CYS A 209 -6.80 7.08 -25.94
C CYS A 209 -8.02 6.23 -25.68
N PRO A 210 -9.16 6.50 -26.33
CA PRO A 210 -10.39 5.74 -26.11
C PRO A 210 -10.28 4.24 -26.42
N GLN A 211 -9.29 3.85 -27.24
CA GLN A 211 -9.02 2.46 -27.58
C GLN A 211 -8.21 1.71 -26.49
N GLY A 212 -7.87 2.37 -25.38
CA GLY A 212 -7.19 1.77 -24.23
C GLY A 212 -5.66 1.82 -24.27
N HIS A 213 -5.06 2.44 -25.30
CA HIS A 213 -3.61 2.70 -25.34
C HIS A 213 -3.28 4.11 -24.85
N PHE A 214 -2.03 4.34 -24.44
CA PHE A 214 -1.57 5.67 -24.06
C PHE A 214 -0.31 6.09 -24.83
N ASN A 215 -0.10 7.40 -24.90
CA ASN A 215 1.15 8.02 -25.32
C ASN A 215 1.62 8.98 -24.23
N SER A 216 2.91 9.05 -23.97
CA SER A 216 3.49 10.01 -23.02
C SER A 216 4.59 10.84 -23.68
N GLY A 217 4.69 12.10 -23.25
CA GLY A 217 5.66 13.06 -23.76
C GLY A 217 6.23 13.90 -22.63
N ASN A 218 7.48 14.35 -22.79
CA ASN A 218 8.14 15.25 -21.86
C ASN A 218 8.90 16.31 -22.66
N SER A 219 8.70 17.58 -22.32
CA SER A 219 9.54 18.67 -22.81
C SER A 219 10.10 19.42 -21.61
N SER A 220 11.39 19.28 -21.38
CA SER A 220 12.17 20.18 -20.52
C SER A 220 13.10 21.03 -21.43
N SER A 221 13.57 22.17 -20.95
CA SER A 221 14.58 23.00 -21.66
C SER A 221 15.96 22.33 -21.80
N PHE A 222 16.09 21.06 -21.38
CA PHE A 222 17.16 20.16 -21.78
C PHE A 222 16.59 19.16 -22.79
N GLN A 223 16.84 19.41 -24.07
CA GLN A 223 16.49 18.50 -25.15
C GLN A 223 17.24 17.18 -24.97
N MET A 224 16.53 16.17 -24.49
CA MET A 224 16.80 14.80 -24.88
C MET A 224 15.67 14.40 -25.82
N ASP A 225 15.97 14.53 -27.11
CA ASP A 225 15.13 14.11 -28.22
C ASP A 225 14.59 12.70 -27.96
N GLY A 226 13.29 12.52 -28.17
CA GLY A 226 12.57 11.28 -27.92
C GLY A 226 13.16 10.11 -28.71
N LEU A 227 14.01 9.33 -28.06
CA LEU A 227 14.40 8.01 -28.53
C LEU A 227 13.36 7.00 -28.08
N GLY A 228 12.26 6.95 -28.83
CA GLY A 228 11.18 5.98 -28.68
C GLY A 228 10.56 5.63 -30.02
N ARG A 229 11.39 5.30 -31.02
CA ARG A 229 10.91 4.62 -32.23
C ARG A 229 10.71 3.13 -31.90
N THR A 230 9.48 2.72 -31.60
CA THR A 230 9.12 1.30 -31.58
C THR A 230 8.61 0.91 -32.97
N ASN A 231 9.45 0.16 -33.68
CA ASN A 231 9.01 -0.66 -34.81
C ASN A 231 8.22 -1.85 -34.26
N SER A 232 6.90 -1.73 -34.12
CA SER A 232 5.99 -2.86 -33.97
C SER A 232 4.57 -2.43 -34.37
N ASN A 233 3.71 -3.38 -34.77
CA ASN A 233 2.30 -3.11 -35.12
C ASN A 233 1.43 -2.68 -33.92
N GLN A 234 2.03 -2.15 -32.85
CA GLN A 234 1.37 -1.81 -31.59
C GLN A 234 1.13 -0.30 -31.53
N LYS A 235 -0.05 0.11 -31.04
CA LYS A 235 -0.44 1.52 -30.95
C LYS A 235 0.07 2.13 -29.65
N GLY A 236 0.73 3.27 -29.74
CA GLY A 236 1.29 4.00 -28.62
C GLY A 236 2.37 3.26 -27.82
N GLN A 237 2.56 3.66 -26.57
CA GLN A 237 3.62 3.17 -25.67
C GLN A 237 3.16 2.01 -24.77
N GLY A 238 1.86 1.81 -24.60
CA GLY A 238 1.31 0.79 -23.74
C GLY A 238 -0.20 0.91 -23.58
N THR A 239 -0.77 0.24 -22.58
CA THR A 239 -2.20 0.30 -22.23
C THR A 239 -2.43 1.10 -20.96
N TRP A 240 -3.59 1.74 -20.85
CA TRP A 240 -4.02 2.40 -19.62
C TRP A 240 -5.31 1.77 -19.09
N ASP A 241 -5.47 1.77 -17.78
CA ASP A 241 -6.69 1.33 -17.11
C ASP A 241 -6.92 2.08 -15.79
N ILE A 242 -8.12 1.94 -15.23
CA ILE A 242 -8.46 2.40 -13.87
C ILE A 242 -8.57 1.17 -12.97
N VAL A 243 -7.72 1.12 -11.96
CA VAL A 243 -7.59 -0.03 -11.06
C VAL A 243 -7.78 0.42 -9.61
N LEU A 244 -8.13 -0.53 -8.73
CA LEU A 244 -8.10 -0.31 -7.30
C LEU A 244 -6.65 -0.46 -6.81
N GLY A 245 -6.09 0.60 -6.24
CA GLY A 245 -4.77 0.58 -5.63
C GLY A 245 -4.74 -0.18 -4.31
N MET A 246 -3.54 -0.46 -3.82
CA MET A 246 -3.33 -1.09 -2.51
C MET A 246 -3.79 -0.21 -1.33
N ASP A 247 -3.97 1.08 -1.58
CA ASP A 247 -4.54 2.06 -0.65
C ASP A 247 -6.08 2.10 -0.68
N GLY A 248 -6.73 1.27 -1.51
CA GLY A 248 -8.19 1.26 -1.67
C GLY A 248 -8.74 2.43 -2.46
N MET A 249 -7.87 3.27 -3.00
CA MET A 249 -8.25 4.38 -3.87
C MET A 249 -8.17 3.93 -5.33
N LEU A 250 -8.84 4.65 -6.23
CA LEU A 250 -8.70 4.38 -7.66
C LEU A 250 -7.40 4.99 -8.18
N HIS A 251 -6.70 4.24 -9.00
CA HIS A 251 -5.44 4.64 -9.64
C HIS A 251 -5.59 4.56 -11.15
N LEU A 252 -4.96 5.51 -11.85
CA LEU A 252 -4.63 5.37 -13.26
C LEU A 252 -3.40 4.46 -13.37
N GLU A 253 -3.58 3.28 -13.95
CA GLU A 253 -2.50 2.37 -14.29
C GLU A 253 -2.05 2.63 -15.74
N LEU A 254 -0.75 2.82 -15.95
CA LEU A 254 -0.10 2.83 -17.25
C LEU A 254 0.82 1.62 -17.34
N LYS A 255 0.49 0.67 -18.21
CA LYS A 255 1.28 -0.54 -18.46
C LYS A 255 1.98 -0.43 -19.80
N ASP A 256 3.28 -0.18 -19.75
CA ASP A 256 4.13 -0.07 -20.93
C ASP A 256 4.30 -1.44 -21.60
N TYR A 257 4.47 -1.48 -22.91
CA TYR A 257 4.73 -2.74 -23.61
C TYR A 257 6.10 -3.35 -23.25
N THR A 258 7.00 -2.56 -22.67
CA THR A 258 8.26 -3.03 -22.08
C THR A 258 8.07 -3.78 -20.76
N GLY A 259 6.88 -3.71 -20.16
CA GLY A 259 6.54 -4.36 -18.90
C GLY A 259 6.61 -3.46 -17.67
N GLU A 260 7.06 -2.21 -17.80
CA GLU A 260 6.98 -1.22 -16.73
C GLU A 260 5.51 -0.87 -16.44
N ILE A 261 5.14 -0.82 -15.15
CA ILE A 261 3.81 -0.41 -14.70
C ILE A 261 3.96 0.82 -13.81
N ARG A 262 3.18 1.87 -14.10
CA ARG A 262 3.11 3.09 -13.31
C ARG A 262 1.68 3.30 -12.81
N HIS A 263 1.54 3.62 -11.52
CA HIS A 263 0.26 3.92 -10.89
C HIS A 263 0.21 5.37 -10.42
N TYR A 264 -0.92 6.03 -10.69
CA TYR A 264 -1.20 7.37 -10.19
C TYR A 264 -2.52 7.38 -9.43
N ARG A 265 -2.48 7.67 -8.14
CA ARG A 265 -3.67 7.89 -7.33
C ARG A 265 -4.50 9.02 -7.95
N LEU A 266 -5.78 8.73 -8.19
CA LEU A 266 -6.72 9.68 -8.77
C LEU A 266 -7.44 10.46 -7.69
N GLU A 267 -7.42 11.79 -7.83
CA GLU A 267 -8.20 12.68 -6.98
C GLU A 267 -8.84 13.78 -7.84
N TYR A 268 -10.11 14.08 -7.59
CA TYR A 268 -10.82 15.21 -8.21
C TYR A 268 -11.34 16.12 -7.11
N LEU A 269 -10.68 17.26 -6.92
CA LEU A 269 -10.95 18.20 -5.83
C LEU A 269 -11.03 19.61 -6.41
N GLU A 270 -12.02 20.39 -5.98
CA GLU A 270 -12.24 21.76 -6.46
C GLU A 270 -12.21 21.89 -7.99
N GLU A 271 -12.87 20.95 -8.69
CA GLU A 271 -12.94 20.87 -10.16
C GLU A 271 -11.60 20.63 -10.87
N LYS A 272 -10.56 20.22 -10.14
CA LYS A 272 -9.22 19.95 -10.67
C LYS A 272 -8.86 18.48 -10.51
N LEU A 273 -8.21 17.93 -11.54
CA LEU A 273 -7.65 16.59 -11.52
C LEU A 273 -6.26 16.60 -10.87
N TYR A 274 -6.03 15.64 -9.99
CA TYR A 274 -4.74 15.38 -9.38
C TYR A 274 -4.31 13.93 -9.58
N LEU A 275 -3.03 13.74 -9.87
CA LEU A 275 -2.35 12.45 -9.97
C LEU A 275 -1.25 12.44 -8.90
N ASN A 276 -1.34 11.55 -7.90
CA ASN A 276 -0.40 11.51 -6.77
C ASN A 276 -0.22 12.89 -6.08
N GLY A 277 -1.29 13.69 -5.98
CA GLY A 277 -1.27 15.04 -5.41
C GLY A 277 -0.75 16.15 -6.33
N GLU A 278 -0.23 15.81 -7.52
CA GLU A 278 0.17 16.80 -8.53
C GLU A 278 -1.02 17.18 -9.40
N ARG A 279 -1.22 18.48 -9.67
CA ARG A 279 -2.32 18.95 -10.50
C ARG A 279 -2.05 18.66 -11.99
N TYR A 280 -3.02 18.06 -12.66
CA TYR A 280 -3.01 17.87 -14.10
C TYR A 280 -4.15 18.64 -14.77
N PHE A 281 -3.86 19.25 -15.93
CA PHE A 281 -4.87 19.79 -16.82
C PHE A 281 -5.40 18.68 -17.72
N ARG A 282 -6.72 18.60 -17.88
CA ARG A 282 -7.41 17.64 -18.73
C ARG A 282 -7.98 18.37 -19.94
N THR A 283 -7.55 18.02 -21.15
CA THR A 283 -7.94 18.69 -22.41
C THR A 283 -8.23 17.67 -23.51
N ASP A 284 -9.16 17.99 -24.41
CA ASP A 284 -9.58 17.13 -25.53
C ASP A 284 -9.59 17.85 -26.88
N ASP A 285 -9.21 19.13 -26.93
CA ASP A 285 -9.37 19.98 -28.11
C ASP A 285 -8.08 20.69 -28.55
N GLY A 286 -8.09 21.10 -29.83
CA GLY A 286 -7.01 21.87 -30.46
C GLY A 286 -5.63 21.20 -30.39
N ASP A 287 -4.59 22.01 -30.20
CA ASP A 287 -3.19 21.55 -30.10
C ASP A 287 -2.93 20.74 -28.82
N ASN A 288 -3.86 20.76 -27.86
CA ASN A 288 -3.80 20.00 -26.62
C ASN A 288 -4.70 18.75 -26.64
N ALA A 289 -5.28 18.40 -27.79
CA ALA A 289 -5.99 17.14 -27.95
C ALA A 289 -5.03 15.94 -27.83
N PRO A 290 -5.50 14.79 -27.34
CA PRO A 290 -4.65 13.59 -27.23
C PRO A 290 -4.23 13.08 -28.61
N TYR A 291 -2.99 12.60 -28.70
CA TYR A 291 -2.48 11.93 -29.88
C TYR A 291 -2.77 10.43 -29.78
N CYS A 292 -3.69 9.94 -30.61
CA CYS A 292 -4.22 8.56 -30.52
C CYS A 292 -4.01 7.69 -31.76
N ASN A 293 -3.01 8.01 -32.57
CA ASN A 293 -2.64 7.22 -33.74
C ASN A 293 -1.94 5.92 -33.35
#